data_AF-A5A922-F1
#
_entry.id   AF-A5A922-F1
#
_cell.length_a   1.000
_cell.length_b   1.000
_cell.length_c   1.000
_cell.angle_alpha   90.00
_cell.angle_beta   90.00
_cell.angle_gamma   90.00
#
_symmetry.space_group_name_H-M   'P 1'
#
loop_
_entity.id
_entity.type
_entity.pdbx_description
1 polymer ?
#
loop_
_entity_poly.entity_id
_entity_poly.type
_entity_poly.pdbx_seq_one_letter_code
_entity_poly.pdbx_strand_id
1 'polypeptide(L)' 'MTTAANETEARSDCADLGGERCVYLTFDDGPNPHCTPAILDVLAQHRAPATFCVIGAYAAGQPELIQRI' A
#
# COMPACT_ATOMS: atom_id res chain seq x y z
N MET A 1 32.03 -6.03 -19.15
CA MET A 1 31.89 -4.57 -19.24
C MET A 1 30.64 -4.28 -20.06
N THR A 2 29.63 -3.50 -19.68
CA THR A 2 29.33 -2.67 -18.49
C THR A 2 27.86 -2.23 -18.68
N THR A 3 26.91 -2.27 -17.73
CA THR A 3 26.86 -2.77 -16.33
C THR A 3 25.38 -3.05 -15.97
N ALA A 4 25.07 -3.69 -14.84
CA ALA A 4 23.70 -3.91 -14.38
C ALA A 4 22.91 -2.60 -14.18
N ALA A 5 21.71 -2.51 -14.76
CA ALA A 5 20.75 -1.46 -14.41
C ALA A 5 20.15 -1.82 -13.04
N ASN A 6 20.64 -1.15 -12.00
CA ASN A 6 20.09 -1.24 -10.65
C ASN A 6 18.64 -0.71 -10.68
N GLU A 7 17.65 -1.55 -10.41
CA GLU A 7 16.25 -1.14 -10.25
C GLU A 7 16.08 -0.43 -8.89
N THR A 8 16.65 0.77 -8.80
CA THR A 8 16.67 1.60 -7.59
C THR A 8 15.26 2.06 -7.24
N GLU A 9 14.71 1.41 -6.20
CA GLU A 9 13.77 1.92 -5.19
C GLU A 9 12.49 2.62 -5.68
N ALA A 10 11.34 2.10 -5.25
CA ALA A 10 10.05 2.75 -5.41
C ALA A 10 10.01 4.09 -4.62
N ARG A 11 10.34 5.19 -5.29
CA ARG A 11 10.22 6.55 -4.75
C ARG A 11 8.74 6.93 -4.58
N SER A 12 8.17 6.53 -3.45
CA SER A 12 6.94 7.11 -2.92
C SER A 12 7.25 8.45 -2.26
N ASP A 13 7.63 9.45 -3.06
CA ASP A 13 7.88 10.82 -2.58
C ASP A 13 6.75 11.75 -3.05
N CYS A 14 5.55 11.51 -2.53
CA CYS A 14 4.45 12.46 -2.63
C CYS A 14 4.62 13.57 -1.58
N ALA A 15 5.67 14.37 -1.74
CA ALA A 15 5.90 15.58 -0.97
C ALA A 15 6.69 16.64 -1.76
N ASP A 16 6.59 16.63 -3.11
CA ASP A 16 7.24 17.68 -3.89
C ASP A 16 6.52 19.03 -3.71
N LEU A 17 7.29 20.01 -3.26
CA LEU A 17 6.90 21.42 -3.11
C LEU A 17 6.83 22.15 -4.47
N GLY A 18 6.87 21.42 -5.59
CA GLY A 18 6.89 21.90 -6.97
C GLY A 18 5.60 21.66 -7.79
N GLY A 19 4.54 21.11 -7.21
CA GLY A 19 3.20 21.13 -7.80
C GLY A 19 2.81 19.93 -8.67
N GLU A 20 3.39 18.76 -8.43
CA GLU A 20 2.94 17.51 -9.05
C GLU A 20 1.54 17.08 -8.58
N ARG A 21 0.73 16.54 -9.49
CA ARG A 21 -0.63 16.07 -9.19
C ARG A 21 -0.59 14.73 -8.47
N CYS A 22 -0.53 14.76 -7.15
CA CYS A 22 -0.60 13.57 -6.32
C CYS A 22 -2.00 13.33 -5.72
N VAL A 23 -2.30 12.06 -5.45
CA VAL A 23 -3.45 11.61 -4.65
C VAL A 23 -2.95 10.60 -3.61
N TYR A 24 -3.56 10.60 -2.42
CA TYR A 24 -3.27 9.64 -1.36
C TYR A 24 -4.45 8.68 -1.22
N LEU A 25 -4.17 7.38 -1.18
CA LEU A 25 -5.20 6.36 -0.99
C LEU A 25 -5.30 5.99 0.49
N THR A 26 -6.51 6.11 1.04
CA THR A 26 -6.83 5.70 2.41
C THR A 26 -8.04 4.76 2.41
N PHE A 27 -7.97 3.70 3.20
CA PHE A 27 -9.05 2.73 3.37
C PHE A 27 -9.46 2.69 4.84
N ASP A 28 -10.71 3.07 5.12
CA ASP A 28 -11.29 2.97 6.45
C ASP A 28 -11.93 1.58 6.68
N ASP A 29 -12.21 1.27 7.95
CA ASP A 29 -12.74 0.00 8.43
C ASP A 29 -11.82 -1.22 8.12
N GLY A 30 -12.38 -2.44 8.23
CA GLY A 30 -11.65 -3.68 7.99
C GLY A 30 -10.63 -4.04 9.09
N PRO A 31 -9.70 -4.97 8.81
CA PRO A 31 -9.56 -5.72 7.56
C PRO A 31 -10.75 -6.64 7.31
N ASN A 32 -11.11 -6.86 6.04
CA ASN A 32 -12.19 -7.75 5.63
C ASN A 32 -11.60 -8.89 4.79
N PRO A 33 -11.75 -10.17 5.20
CA PRO A 33 -11.06 -11.30 4.57
C PRO A 33 -11.54 -11.56 3.14
N HIS A 34 -12.70 -11.03 2.75
CA HIS A 34 -13.28 -11.24 1.42
C HIS A 34 -12.86 -10.18 0.39
N CYS A 35 -12.40 -8.99 0.79
CA CYS A 35 -12.06 -7.91 -0.15
C CYS A 35 -10.70 -7.25 0.09
N THR A 36 -10.20 -7.14 1.33
CA THR A 36 -8.87 -6.57 1.60
C THR A 36 -7.75 -7.30 0.85
N PRO A 37 -7.72 -8.65 0.73
CA PRO A 37 -6.73 -9.34 -0.09
C PRO A 37 -6.65 -8.84 -1.53
N ALA A 38 -7.79 -8.66 -2.20
CA ALA A 38 -7.85 -8.20 -3.59
C ALA A 38 -7.46 -6.72 -3.74
N ILE A 39 -7.74 -5.87 -2.75
CA ILE A 39 -7.26 -4.49 -2.71
C ILE A 39 -5.73 -4.47 -2.63
N LEU A 40 -5.14 -5.28 -1.76
CA LEU A 40 -3.68 -5.41 -1.62
C LEU A 40 -3.02 -5.93 -2.90
N ASP A 41 -3.64 -6.89 -3.59
CA ASP A 41 -3.14 -7.41 -4.88
C ASP A 41 -3.07 -6.29 -5.95
N VAL A 42 -4.10 -5.46 -6.04
CA VAL A 42 -4.15 -4.33 -7.00
C VAL A 42 -3.14 -3.23 -6.62
N LEU A 43 -3.04 -2.87 -5.35
CA LEU A 43 -2.04 -1.90 -4.87
C LEU A 43 -0.61 -2.38 -5.17
N ALA A 44 -0.31 -3.65 -4.91
CA ALA A 44 0.98 -4.26 -5.21
C ALA A 44 1.27 -4.32 -6.72
N GLN A 45 0.28 -4.67 -7.55
CA GLN A 45 0.40 -4.67 -9.01
C GLN A 45 0.80 -3.29 -9.56
N HIS A 46 0.23 -2.23 -9.00
CA HIS A 46 0.51 -0.85 -9.40
C HIS A 46 1.67 -0.19 -8.62
N ARG A 47 2.30 -0.91 -7.68
CA ARG A 47 3.31 -0.37 -6.74
C ARG A 47 2.82 0.90 -6.02
N ALA A 48 1.53 0.97 -5.74
CA ALA A 48 0.87 2.14 -5.17
C ALA A 48 0.78 2.01 -3.63
N PRO A 49 1.35 2.95 -2.85
CA PRO A 49 1.18 2.96 -1.40
C PRO A 49 -0.24 3.40 -1.01
N ALA A 50 -0.72 2.92 0.14
CA ALA A 50 -1.98 3.33 0.75
C ALA A 50 -1.90 3.21 2.28
N THR A 51 -2.78 3.92 2.99
CA THR A 51 -2.93 3.82 4.45
C THR A 51 -4.24 3.10 4.80
N PHE A 52 -4.21 2.18 5.75
CA PHE A 52 -5.39 1.44 6.22
C PHE A 52 -5.73 1.80 7.67
N CYS A 53 -6.92 2.36 7.91
CA CYS A 53 -7.43 2.77 9.21
C CYS A 53 -8.33 1.67 9.81
N VAL A 54 -7.72 0.56 10.22
CA VAL A 54 -8.42 -0.67 10.59
C VAL A 54 -9.17 -0.63 11.93
N ILE A 55 -10.27 -1.39 12.02
CA ILE A 55 -11.00 -1.62 13.27
C ILE A 55 -10.27 -2.69 14.09
N GLY A 56 -9.84 -2.34 15.31
CA GLY A 56 -9.08 -3.22 16.19
C GLY A 56 -9.74 -4.58 16.46
N ALA A 57 -11.08 -4.64 16.54
CA ALA A 57 -11.83 -5.89 16.73
C ALA A 57 -11.73 -6.85 15.53
N TYR A 58 -11.66 -6.32 14.30
CA TYR A 58 -11.49 -7.13 13.08
C TYR A 58 -10.02 -7.50 12.86
N ALA A 59 -9.11 -6.59 13.21
CA ALA A 59 -7.66 -6.80 13.17
C ALA A 59 -7.23 -7.94 14.10
N ALA A 60 -7.76 -7.99 15.33
CA ALA A 60 -7.46 -9.02 16.32
C ALA A 60 -7.82 -10.45 15.86
N GLY A 61 -8.83 -10.59 15.00
CA GLY A 61 -9.22 -11.87 14.41
C GLY A 61 -8.43 -12.27 13.15
N GLN A 62 -7.58 -11.39 12.61
CA GLN A 62 -6.93 -11.58 11.30
C GLN A 62 -5.46 -11.10 11.30
N PRO A 63 -4.59 -11.62 12.21
CA PRO A 63 -3.22 -11.15 12.35
C PRO A 63 -2.38 -11.33 11.08
N GLU A 64 -2.60 -12.41 10.31
CA GLU A 64 -1.91 -12.65 9.03
C GLU A 64 -2.26 -11.62 7.95
N LEU A 65 -3.52 -11.17 7.91
CA LEU A 65 -3.96 -10.15 6.96
C LEU A 65 -3.48 -8.76 7.38
N ILE A 66 -3.35 -8.50 8.70
CA ILE A 66 -2.70 -7.30 9.23
C ILE A 66 -1.19 -7.28 8.89
N GLN A 67 -0.50 -8.41 8.94
CA GLN A 67 0.92 -8.50 8.52
C GLN A 67 1.13 -8.34 7.01
N ARG A 68 0.06 -8.43 6.21
CA ARG A 68 0.09 -8.27 4.75
C ARG A 68 -0.21 -6.84 4.28
N ILE A 69 -0.71 -5.99 5.18
CA ILE A 69 -0.92 -4.54 4.99
C ILE A 69 0.38 -3.81 5.28
#